data_AF-E7C7E7-F1
#
_entry.id   AF-E7C7E7-F1
#
_cell.length_a   1.000
_cell.length_b   1.000
_cell.length_c   1.000
_cell.angle_alpha   90.00
_cell.angle_beta   90.00
_cell.angle_gamma   90.00
#
_symmetry.space_group_name_H-M   'P 1'
#
loop_
_entity.id
_entity.type
_entity.pdbx_description
1 polymer ?
#
loop_
_entity_poly.entity_id
_entity_poly.type
_entity_poly.pdbx_seq_one_letter_code
_entity_poly.pdbx_strand_id
1 'polypeptide(L)'
;MSLRAEPDPVPRSPHGTTSALEVSGQDSLRRPIMDAARRALDRGQTRYTPAAGLPALREAIAQDYRDRLGASVSPAQVVVTPGASGALQLIMGALLNAGDEVLLCDPGYPCNRQFVTLFGGVPRPLPLKPEDGFRLTADTLEAAWTERTRVAMVASPDNPTGNRTDGAGLARLARDCRARGGTLVVDEIYQGLCYGAPADTVLRHGDEAVVINSFSKYFGMTGWRLGWLVAPQAWVPAIERLAQNWFLAPATVAQHAAMAAFGEESLAIAEQRRQLLDRRRTLLMEALPGMGLPVVGGAEGAFLPVSGCECAHRRQLRVLPGPAGTHRGGAHAGAGFRRPPSSRTLFCDSSNSCEESSPGTEAPWKPS
;
A
#
# COMPACT_ATOMS: atom_id res chain seq x y z
N MET A 1 30.57 62.73 -17.51
CA MET A 1 29.37 62.47 -16.69
C MET A 1 28.85 61.09 -17.09
N SER A 2 29.24 60.06 -16.34
CA SER A 2 28.84 58.66 -16.56
C SER A 2 28.48 58.10 -15.19
N LEU A 3 27.19 57.87 -14.95
CA LEU A 3 26.67 57.26 -13.74
C LEU A 3 26.25 55.84 -14.11
N ARG A 4 26.98 54.85 -13.57
CA ARG A 4 26.55 53.46 -13.54
C ARG A 4 25.50 53.33 -12.44
N ALA A 5 24.33 52.80 -12.76
CA ALA A 5 23.35 52.37 -11.77
C ALA A 5 23.62 50.89 -11.45
N GLU A 6 23.92 50.59 -10.18
CA GLU A 6 23.85 49.24 -9.65
C GLU A 6 22.37 48.82 -9.52
N PRO A 7 22.02 47.55 -9.75
CA PRO A 7 20.67 47.07 -9.52
C PRO A 7 20.42 46.86 -8.02
N ASP A 8 19.25 47.32 -7.55
CA ASP A 8 18.76 47.15 -6.19
C ASP A 8 18.73 45.66 -5.76
N PRO A 9 19.00 45.36 -4.46
CA PRO A 9 18.92 44.01 -3.95
C PRO A 9 17.47 43.52 -3.91
N VAL A 10 17.19 42.44 -4.63
CA VAL A 10 15.91 41.70 -4.57
C VAL A 10 15.67 41.22 -3.13
N PRO A 11 14.51 41.50 -2.51
CA PRO A 11 14.22 41.05 -1.15
C PRO A 11 14.18 39.53 -1.08
N ARG A 12 15.00 38.94 -0.19
CA ARG A 12 14.98 37.51 0.12
C ARG A 12 13.69 37.17 0.86
N SER A 13 12.83 36.37 0.24
CA SER A 13 11.73 35.67 0.90
C SER A 13 12.28 34.79 2.04
N PRO A 14 11.69 34.80 3.26
CA PRO A 14 12.06 33.89 4.35
C PRO A 14 11.62 32.44 4.12
N HIS A 15 10.86 32.18 3.06
CA HIS A 15 10.34 30.86 2.72
C HIS A 15 11.22 30.26 1.63
N GLY A 16 12.08 29.33 2.05
CA GLY A 16 12.89 28.51 1.16
C GLY A 16 11.99 27.86 0.11
N THR A 17 12.22 28.20 -1.14
CA THR A 17 11.51 27.62 -2.28
C THR A 17 11.98 26.17 -2.40
N THR A 18 11.18 25.25 -1.87
CA THR A 18 11.34 23.82 -2.11
C THR A 18 10.91 23.57 -3.54
N SER A 19 11.87 23.46 -4.47
CA SER A 19 11.58 22.91 -5.79
C SER A 19 11.31 21.41 -5.63
N ALA A 20 10.07 21.06 -5.31
CA ALA A 20 9.56 19.74 -5.64
C ALA A 20 9.74 19.59 -7.16
N LEU A 21 10.34 18.48 -7.59
CA LEU A 21 10.30 18.08 -8.99
C LEU A 21 8.88 17.57 -9.27
N GLU A 22 7.91 18.46 -9.16
CA GLU A 22 6.61 18.32 -9.76
C GLU A 22 6.84 18.42 -11.26
N VAL A 23 6.98 17.25 -11.90
CA VAL A 23 6.64 17.17 -13.31
C VAL A 23 5.18 17.64 -13.36
N SER A 24 4.96 18.82 -13.93
CA SER A 24 3.71 19.58 -14.04
C SER A 24 2.59 18.85 -14.81
N GLY A 25 2.59 17.52 -14.81
CA GLY A 25 1.61 16.63 -15.43
C GLY A 25 0.93 15.67 -14.45
N GLN A 26 1.10 15.79 -13.12
CA GLN A 26 0.38 14.90 -12.19
C GLN A 26 -1.13 15.21 -12.07
N ASP A 27 -1.56 16.45 -12.35
CA ASP A 27 -2.98 16.81 -12.37
C ASP A 27 -3.74 16.24 -13.56
N SER A 28 -3.09 16.04 -14.72
CA SER A 28 -3.73 15.39 -15.87
C SER A 28 -3.93 13.88 -15.65
N LEU A 29 -3.11 13.24 -14.81
CA LEU A 29 -3.16 11.79 -14.53
C LEU A 29 -4.36 11.37 -13.64
N ARG A 30 -5.25 12.30 -13.26
CA ARG A 30 -6.44 11.97 -12.45
C ARG A 30 -7.72 12.54 -13.04
N ARG A 31 -7.63 13.16 -14.22
CA ARG A 31 -8.72 13.95 -14.78
C ARG A 31 -10.01 13.15 -15.00
N PRO A 32 -9.99 11.93 -15.56
CA PRO A 32 -11.22 11.16 -15.78
C PRO A 32 -11.97 10.83 -14.47
N ILE A 33 -11.21 10.52 -13.41
CA ILE A 33 -11.73 10.19 -12.07
C ILE A 33 -12.32 11.44 -11.42
N MET A 34 -11.62 12.58 -11.48
CA MET A 34 -12.11 13.85 -10.97
C MET A 34 -13.37 14.31 -11.71
N ASP A 35 -13.42 14.17 -13.02
CA ASP A 35 -14.59 14.53 -13.83
C ASP A 35 -15.77 13.60 -13.55
N ALA A 36 -15.54 12.31 -13.29
CA ALA A 36 -16.58 11.40 -12.83
C ALA A 36 -17.15 11.78 -11.46
N ALA A 37 -16.31 12.21 -10.52
CA ALA A 37 -16.75 12.73 -9.24
C ALA A 37 -17.61 14.00 -9.38
N ARG A 38 -17.19 14.94 -10.24
CA ARG A 38 -17.96 16.15 -10.55
C ARG A 38 -19.33 15.80 -11.12
N ARG A 39 -19.39 14.92 -12.13
CA ARG A 39 -20.65 14.44 -12.70
C ARG A 39 -21.56 13.78 -11.67
N ALA A 40 -21.00 13.03 -10.72
CA ALA A 40 -21.77 12.41 -9.66
C ALA A 40 -22.43 13.44 -8.74
N LEU A 41 -21.67 14.49 -8.37
CA LEU A 41 -22.17 15.62 -7.59
C LEU A 41 -23.24 16.40 -8.37
N ASP A 42 -23.01 16.71 -9.65
CA ASP A 42 -23.97 17.42 -10.51
C ASP A 42 -25.30 16.66 -10.64
N ARG A 43 -25.26 15.33 -10.57
CA ARG A 43 -26.43 14.44 -10.61
C ARG A 43 -27.05 14.19 -9.23
N GLY A 44 -26.54 14.81 -8.17
CA GLY A 44 -27.04 14.62 -6.80
C GLY A 44 -26.82 13.22 -6.23
N GLN A 45 -25.79 12.49 -6.69
CA GLN A 45 -25.46 11.13 -6.24
C GLN A 45 -24.73 11.16 -4.89
N THR A 46 -25.44 11.56 -3.83
CA THR A 46 -24.92 11.78 -2.48
C THR A 46 -25.60 10.96 -1.39
N ARG A 47 -26.55 10.09 -1.77
CA ARG A 47 -27.31 9.24 -0.85
C ARG A 47 -26.49 8.02 -0.41
N TYR A 48 -26.94 7.35 0.64
CA TYR A 48 -26.37 6.07 1.05
C TYR A 48 -26.43 5.05 -0.08
N THR A 49 -25.35 4.26 -0.19
CA THR A 49 -25.27 3.07 -1.04
C THR A 49 -25.44 1.82 -0.18
N PRO A 50 -25.57 0.62 -0.78
CA PRO A 50 -25.45 -0.62 -0.01
C PRO A 50 -24.14 -0.67 0.77
N ALA A 51 -24.15 -1.37 1.92
CA ALA A 51 -22.99 -1.46 2.81
C ALA A 51 -21.79 -2.15 2.15
N ALA A 52 -22.04 -3.14 1.28
CA ALA A 52 -21.01 -3.78 0.46
C ALA A 52 -20.51 -2.93 -0.72
N GLY A 53 -21.09 -1.74 -0.93
CA GLY A 53 -20.80 -0.84 -2.05
C GLY A 53 -21.80 -0.91 -3.20
N LEU A 54 -21.64 0.02 -4.15
CA LEU A 54 -22.45 0.08 -5.37
C LEU A 54 -22.35 -1.23 -6.17
N PRO A 55 -23.47 -1.84 -6.59
CA PRO A 55 -23.46 -3.06 -7.42
C PRO A 55 -22.59 -2.90 -8.67
N ALA A 56 -22.74 -1.79 -9.40
CA ALA A 56 -21.95 -1.50 -10.59
C ALA A 56 -20.44 -1.43 -10.32
N LEU A 57 -20.02 -0.94 -9.14
CA LEU A 57 -18.60 -0.90 -8.79
C LEU A 57 -18.05 -2.28 -8.45
N ARG A 58 -18.85 -3.11 -7.77
CA ARG A 58 -18.49 -4.50 -7.49
C ARG A 58 -18.35 -5.31 -8.78
N GLU A 59 -19.24 -5.07 -9.74
CA GLU A 59 -19.16 -5.65 -11.09
C GLU A 59 -17.91 -5.19 -11.85
N ALA A 60 -17.60 -3.89 -11.83
CA ALA A 60 -16.41 -3.35 -12.48
C ALA A 60 -15.11 -3.92 -11.88
N ILE A 61 -15.03 -4.04 -10.55
CA ILE A 61 -13.89 -4.68 -9.87
C ILE A 61 -13.78 -6.14 -10.32
N ALA A 62 -14.88 -6.91 -10.29
CA ALA A 62 -14.87 -8.31 -10.73
C ALA A 62 -14.47 -8.47 -12.21
N GLN A 63 -14.86 -7.53 -13.07
CA GLN A 63 -14.44 -7.47 -14.47
C GLN A 63 -12.94 -7.18 -14.61
N ASP A 64 -12.40 -6.25 -13.83
CA ASP A 64 -10.95 -5.94 -13.80
C ASP A 64 -10.10 -7.16 -13.41
N TYR A 65 -10.56 -7.96 -12.43
CA TYR A 65 -9.90 -9.24 -12.08
C TYR A 65 -9.88 -10.21 -13.26
N ARG A 66 -10.96 -10.29 -14.05
CA ARG A 66 -10.99 -11.14 -15.25
C ARG A 66 -10.06 -10.62 -16.33
N ASP A 67 -10.18 -9.35 -16.68
CA ASP A 67 -9.53 -8.78 -17.86
C ASP A 67 -8.03 -8.58 -17.66
N ARG A 68 -7.61 -8.05 -16.50
CA ARG A 68 -6.20 -7.74 -16.23
C ARG A 68 -5.45 -8.89 -15.57
N LEU A 69 -6.13 -9.75 -14.82
CA LEU A 69 -5.48 -10.77 -13.98
C LEU A 69 -5.88 -12.20 -14.37
N GLY A 70 -6.86 -12.38 -15.25
CA GLY A 70 -7.35 -13.70 -15.64
C GLY A 70 -8.04 -14.48 -14.52
N ALA A 71 -8.51 -13.81 -13.47
CA ALA A 71 -9.15 -14.42 -12.31
C ALA A 71 -10.68 -14.29 -12.39
N SER A 72 -11.39 -15.41 -12.15
CA SER A 72 -12.86 -15.43 -12.14
C SER A 72 -13.40 -15.08 -10.76
N VAL A 73 -13.66 -13.79 -10.54
CA VAL A 73 -14.27 -13.28 -9.30
C VAL A 73 -15.75 -12.97 -9.52
N SER A 74 -16.63 -13.46 -8.64
CA SER A 74 -18.03 -13.06 -8.63
C SER A 74 -18.18 -11.66 -8.00
N PRO A 75 -18.99 -10.75 -8.56
CA PRO A 75 -19.31 -9.47 -7.90
C PRO A 75 -19.86 -9.65 -6.48
N ALA A 76 -20.52 -10.79 -6.21
CA ALA A 76 -21.03 -11.15 -4.89
C ALA A 76 -19.92 -11.34 -3.84
N GLN A 77 -18.70 -11.68 -4.26
CA GLN A 77 -17.53 -11.85 -3.37
C GLN A 77 -16.83 -10.54 -3.03
N VAL A 78 -17.08 -9.48 -3.81
CA VAL A 78 -16.44 -8.17 -3.66
C VAL A 78 -17.19 -7.35 -2.63
N VAL A 79 -16.48 -6.79 -1.66
CA VAL A 79 -16.99 -5.81 -0.68
C VAL A 79 -16.15 -4.54 -0.75
N VAL A 80 -16.75 -3.42 -1.14
CA VAL A 80 -16.09 -2.11 -1.19
C VAL A 80 -15.97 -1.54 0.21
N THR A 81 -14.84 -0.91 0.52
CA THR A 81 -14.49 -0.48 1.88
C THR A 81 -13.89 0.94 1.91
N PRO A 82 -13.92 1.63 3.07
CA PRO A 82 -13.20 2.89 3.30
C PRO A 82 -11.67 2.73 3.27
N GLY A 83 -11.12 2.48 2.08
CA GLY A 83 -9.74 2.09 1.86
C GLY A 83 -9.43 0.68 2.37
N ALA A 84 -8.22 0.19 2.08
CA ALA A 84 -7.78 -1.12 2.56
C ALA A 84 -7.79 -1.25 4.10
N SER A 85 -7.65 -0.15 4.84
CA SER A 85 -7.79 -0.13 6.29
C SER A 85 -9.19 -0.53 6.76
N GLY A 86 -10.24 -0.20 6.01
CA GLY A 86 -11.60 -0.68 6.29
C GLY A 86 -11.73 -2.18 6.04
N ALA A 87 -11.12 -2.68 4.95
CA ALA A 87 -11.06 -4.11 4.67
C ALA A 87 -10.33 -4.90 5.76
N LEU A 88 -9.17 -4.42 6.21
CA LEU A 88 -8.43 -5.03 7.31
C LEU A 88 -9.26 -5.09 8.60
N GLN A 89 -9.98 -4.02 8.94
CA GLN A 89 -10.88 -4.03 10.09
C GLN A 89 -11.97 -5.09 9.94
N LEU A 90 -12.64 -5.15 8.79
CA LEU A 90 -13.74 -6.09 8.56
C LEU A 90 -13.27 -7.53 8.64
N ILE A 91 -12.12 -7.85 8.06
CA ILE A 91 -11.55 -9.20 8.09
C ILE A 91 -11.11 -9.58 9.50
N MET A 92 -10.43 -8.69 10.23
CA MET A 92 -10.02 -9.01 11.61
C MET A 92 -11.23 -9.20 12.52
N GLY A 93 -12.25 -8.34 12.43
CA GLY A 93 -13.46 -8.51 13.25
C GLY A 93 -14.36 -9.67 12.81
N ALA A 94 -14.24 -10.16 11.58
CA ALA A 94 -14.96 -11.34 11.12
C ALA A 94 -14.26 -12.66 11.49
N LEU A 95 -12.93 -12.67 11.60
CA LEU A 95 -12.13 -13.89 11.74
C LEU A 95 -11.59 -14.15 13.15
N LEU A 96 -11.47 -13.12 13.99
CA LEU A 96 -10.77 -13.24 15.27
C LEU A 96 -11.75 -13.29 16.45
N ASN A 97 -11.44 -14.17 17.39
CA ASN A 97 -11.85 -14.06 18.78
C ASN A 97 -10.68 -13.56 19.65
N ALA A 98 -11.00 -13.16 20.87
CA ALA A 98 -10.00 -12.75 21.84
C ALA A 98 -8.94 -13.85 22.07
N GLY A 99 -7.67 -13.45 21.96
CA GLY A 99 -6.51 -14.30 22.10
C GLY A 99 -6.16 -15.15 20.87
N ASP A 100 -6.91 -15.08 19.77
CA ASP A 100 -6.53 -15.78 18.53
C ASP A 100 -5.25 -15.17 17.96
N GLU A 101 -4.36 -16.00 17.42
CA GLU A 101 -3.08 -15.57 16.89
C GLU A 101 -3.17 -15.22 15.41
N VAL A 102 -2.51 -14.12 15.04
CA VAL A 102 -2.32 -13.70 13.65
C VAL A 102 -0.83 -13.64 13.34
N LEU A 103 -0.39 -14.48 12.41
CA LEU A 103 0.98 -14.48 11.92
C LEU A 103 1.19 -13.29 10.96
N LEU A 104 2.16 -12.43 11.27
CA LEU A 104 2.47 -11.22 10.51
C LEU A 104 3.91 -11.26 10.04
N CYS A 105 4.13 -11.18 8.72
CA CYS A 105 5.47 -11.08 8.13
C CYS A 105 6.32 -9.98 8.80
N ASP A 106 7.56 -10.31 9.19
CA ASP A 106 8.57 -9.37 9.68
C ASP A 106 9.86 -9.51 8.85
N PRO A 107 10.17 -8.55 7.96
CA PRO A 107 9.56 -7.24 7.86
C PRO A 107 8.19 -7.29 7.14
N GLY A 108 7.30 -6.37 7.49
CA GLY A 108 5.97 -6.25 6.90
C GLY A 108 5.25 -5.01 7.42
N TYR A 109 4.16 -4.60 6.79
CA TYR A 109 3.50 -3.31 7.10
C TYR A 109 3.16 -3.16 8.60
N PRO A 110 3.77 -2.19 9.32
CA PRO A 110 3.82 -2.20 10.77
C PRO A 110 2.46 -1.93 11.43
N CYS A 111 1.50 -1.36 10.70
CA CYS A 111 0.17 -1.09 11.21
C CYS A 111 -0.70 -2.35 11.32
N ASN A 112 -0.36 -3.44 10.64
CA ASN A 112 -1.16 -4.68 10.67
C ASN A 112 -1.34 -5.21 12.11
N ARG A 113 -0.30 -5.13 12.95
CA ARG A 113 -0.37 -5.54 14.37
C ARG A 113 -1.43 -4.79 15.18
N GLN A 114 -1.73 -3.54 14.80
CA GLN A 114 -2.72 -2.73 15.49
C GLN A 114 -4.14 -3.16 15.17
N PHE A 115 -4.41 -3.56 13.92
CA PHE A 115 -5.71 -4.15 13.56
C PHE A 115 -5.92 -5.46 14.31
N VAL A 116 -4.91 -6.31 14.41
CA VAL A 116 -5.00 -7.55 15.20
C VAL A 116 -5.33 -7.26 16.67
N THR A 117 -4.58 -6.33 17.28
CA THR A 117 -4.77 -5.98 18.70
C THR A 117 -6.13 -5.33 18.96
N LEU A 118 -6.62 -4.50 18.04
CA LEU A 118 -7.93 -3.84 18.13
C LEU A 118 -9.08 -4.84 18.30
N PHE A 119 -8.98 -6.02 17.68
CA PHE A 119 -9.98 -7.09 17.79
C PHE A 119 -9.61 -8.16 18.82
N GLY A 120 -8.71 -7.84 19.75
CA GLY A 120 -8.31 -8.74 20.85
C GLY A 120 -7.44 -9.91 20.41
N GLY A 121 -6.97 -9.93 19.17
CA GLY A 121 -6.03 -10.93 18.68
C GLY A 121 -4.61 -10.68 19.17
N VAL A 122 -3.77 -11.71 19.06
CA VAL A 122 -2.35 -11.68 19.42
C VAL A 122 -1.51 -11.61 18.14
N PRO A 123 -0.88 -10.46 17.83
CA PRO A 123 0.00 -10.36 16.67
C PRO A 123 1.29 -11.15 16.93
N ARG A 124 1.55 -12.17 16.12
CA ARG A 124 2.73 -13.01 16.19
C ARG A 124 3.65 -12.67 15.02
N PRO A 125 4.84 -12.08 15.27
CA PRO A 125 5.78 -11.79 14.19
C PRO A 125 6.28 -13.09 13.55
N LEU A 126 6.43 -13.07 12.24
CA LEU A 126 6.88 -14.16 11.39
C LEU A 126 8.17 -13.72 10.69
N PRO A 127 9.35 -13.97 11.28
CA PRO A 127 10.62 -13.45 10.77
C PRO A 127 10.93 -14.02 9.39
N LEU A 128 11.07 -13.14 8.39
CA LEU A 128 11.45 -13.47 7.03
C LEU A 128 12.95 -13.23 6.84
N LYS A 129 13.56 -14.12 6.08
CA LYS A 129 15.01 -14.18 5.91
C LYS A 129 15.46 -13.46 4.63
N PRO A 130 16.59 -12.72 4.66
CA PRO A 130 17.16 -12.14 3.45
C PRO A 130 17.50 -13.20 2.38
N GLU A 131 17.91 -14.40 2.81
CA GLU A 131 18.29 -15.50 1.92
C GLU A 131 17.10 -16.01 1.08
N ASP A 132 15.90 -15.92 1.64
CA ASP A 132 14.63 -16.23 0.95
C ASP A 132 14.06 -15.01 0.19
N GLY A 133 14.85 -13.94 0.07
CA GLY A 133 14.40 -12.67 -0.48
C GLY A 133 13.24 -12.07 0.31
N PHE A 134 13.22 -12.22 1.63
CA PHE A 134 12.12 -11.82 2.53
C PHE A 134 10.73 -12.26 2.05
N ARG A 135 10.61 -13.45 1.46
CA ARG A 135 9.32 -14.05 1.09
C ARG A 135 8.84 -15.00 2.18
N LEU A 136 7.52 -15.07 2.36
CA LEU A 136 6.89 -16.09 3.20
C LEU A 136 7.01 -17.46 2.53
N THR A 137 7.63 -18.42 3.23
CA THR A 137 7.75 -19.82 2.80
C THR A 137 6.82 -20.73 3.59
N ALA A 138 6.52 -21.92 3.04
CA ALA A 138 5.72 -22.93 3.72
C ALA A 138 6.37 -23.38 5.04
N ASP A 139 7.69 -23.59 5.02
CA ASP A 139 8.46 -23.98 6.22
C ASP A 139 8.39 -22.92 7.31
N THR A 140 8.50 -21.64 6.94
CA THR A 140 8.41 -20.52 7.90
C THR A 140 7.00 -20.43 8.48
N LEU A 141 5.97 -20.59 7.64
CA LEU A 141 4.58 -20.63 8.06
C LEU A 141 4.31 -21.80 9.03
N GLU A 142 4.78 -22.99 8.67
CA GLU A 142 4.61 -24.22 9.46
C GLU A 142 5.29 -24.12 10.82
N ALA A 143 6.55 -23.67 10.86
CA ALA A 143 7.30 -23.57 12.10
C ALA A 143 6.69 -22.58 13.11
N ALA A 144 5.95 -21.58 12.62
CA ALA A 144 5.29 -20.58 13.46
C ALA A 144 3.84 -20.93 13.82
N TRP A 145 3.25 -21.93 13.16
CA TRP A 145 1.84 -22.26 13.34
C TRP A 145 1.57 -22.88 14.71
N THR A 146 0.50 -22.43 15.37
CA THR A 146 0.03 -22.97 16.65
C THR A 146 -1.46 -23.31 16.57
N GLU A 147 -1.99 -24.02 17.57
CA GLU A 147 -3.44 -24.28 17.68
C GLU A 147 -4.28 -23.00 17.81
N ARG A 148 -3.67 -21.90 18.26
CA ARG A 148 -4.30 -20.57 18.40
C ARG A 148 -4.25 -19.75 17.11
N THR A 149 -3.46 -20.17 16.12
CA THR A 149 -3.34 -19.45 14.85
C THR A 149 -4.65 -19.53 14.07
N ARG A 150 -5.15 -18.37 13.64
CA ARG A 150 -6.35 -18.26 12.80
C ARG A 150 -6.09 -17.58 11.47
N VAL A 151 -5.16 -16.63 11.45
CA VAL A 151 -4.86 -15.86 10.25
C VAL A 151 -3.35 -15.82 10.03
N ALA A 152 -2.92 -16.02 8.80
CA ALA A 152 -1.61 -15.61 8.33
C ALA A 152 -1.78 -14.46 7.33
N MET A 153 -0.95 -13.42 7.45
CA MET A 153 -0.99 -12.27 6.56
C MET A 153 0.29 -12.16 5.74
N VAL A 154 0.14 -11.94 4.45
CA VAL A 154 1.23 -11.68 3.51
C VAL A 154 0.83 -10.54 2.56
N ALA A 155 1.78 -9.68 2.21
CA ALA A 155 1.59 -8.69 1.16
C ALA A 155 2.39 -9.11 -0.08
N SER A 156 1.80 -8.94 -1.26
CA SER A 156 2.48 -9.24 -2.52
C SER A 156 1.90 -8.38 -3.65
N PRO A 157 2.68 -7.45 -4.23
CA PRO A 157 4.01 -7.01 -3.79
C PRO A 157 4.02 -6.40 -2.39
N ASP A 158 5.10 -6.66 -1.65
CA ASP A 158 5.20 -6.29 -0.25
C ASP A 158 5.61 -4.82 0.00
N ASN A 159 5.05 -4.25 1.06
CA ASN A 159 5.59 -3.08 1.75
C ASN A 159 6.04 -3.55 3.15
N PRO A 160 7.33 -3.52 3.44
CA PRO A 160 8.29 -2.57 2.88
C PRO A 160 9.30 -3.16 1.90
N THR A 161 9.27 -4.47 1.62
CA THR A 161 10.40 -5.10 0.94
C THR A 161 10.35 -5.02 -0.58
N GLY A 162 9.19 -4.73 -1.16
CA GLY A 162 8.98 -4.77 -2.61
C GLY A 162 9.09 -6.17 -3.21
N ASN A 163 9.24 -7.22 -2.42
CA ASN A 163 9.29 -8.58 -2.92
C ASN A 163 7.91 -9.06 -3.33
N ARG A 164 7.87 -9.99 -4.28
CA ARG A 164 6.64 -10.61 -4.75
C ARG A 164 6.69 -12.10 -4.52
N THR A 165 5.58 -12.65 -4.01
CA THR A 165 5.26 -14.07 -4.08
C THR A 165 4.25 -14.25 -5.23
N ASP A 166 4.51 -15.19 -6.13
CA ASP A 166 3.60 -15.48 -7.24
C ASP A 166 2.26 -16.04 -6.76
N GLY A 167 1.22 -15.93 -7.59
CA GLY A 167 -0.14 -16.33 -7.20
C GLY A 167 -0.25 -17.83 -6.91
N ALA A 168 0.51 -18.68 -7.62
CA ALA A 168 0.55 -20.11 -7.37
C ALA A 168 1.16 -20.46 -5.99
N GLY A 169 2.23 -19.77 -5.60
CA GLY A 169 2.85 -19.88 -4.28
C GLY A 169 1.92 -19.39 -3.18
N LEU A 170 1.24 -18.26 -3.39
CA LEU A 170 0.22 -17.75 -2.48
C LEU A 170 -0.95 -18.72 -2.32
N ALA A 171 -1.41 -19.35 -3.41
CA ALA A 171 -2.49 -20.35 -3.35
C ALA A 171 -2.06 -21.62 -2.61
N ARG A 172 -0.79 -22.04 -2.72
CA ARG A 172 -0.25 -23.11 -1.88
C ARG A 172 -0.30 -22.74 -0.40
N LEU A 173 0.19 -21.57 -0.03
CA LEU A 173 0.13 -21.08 1.36
C LEU A 173 -1.32 -20.97 1.87
N ALA A 174 -2.26 -20.56 1.01
CA ALA A 174 -3.68 -20.49 1.35
C ALA A 174 -4.25 -21.88 1.67
N ARG A 175 -3.93 -22.90 0.86
CA ARG A 175 -4.29 -24.29 1.13
C ARG A 175 -3.67 -24.81 2.42
N ASP A 176 -2.40 -24.49 2.69
CA ASP A 176 -1.70 -24.88 3.92
C ASP A 176 -2.37 -24.26 5.15
N CYS A 177 -2.75 -22.98 5.10
CA CYS A 177 -3.50 -22.31 6.17
C CYS A 177 -4.86 -23.00 6.39
N ARG A 178 -5.59 -23.28 5.30
CA ARG A 178 -6.92 -23.89 5.35
C ARG A 178 -6.88 -25.31 5.93
N ALA A 179 -5.89 -26.11 5.55
CA ALA A 179 -5.69 -27.46 6.07
C ALA A 179 -5.47 -27.47 7.59
N ARG A 180 -4.98 -26.36 8.15
CA ARG A 180 -4.75 -26.15 9.59
C ARG A 180 -5.88 -25.39 10.28
N GLY A 181 -7.02 -25.18 9.61
CA GLY A 181 -8.18 -24.48 10.15
C GLY A 181 -8.03 -22.95 10.25
N GLY A 182 -7.06 -22.37 9.54
CA GLY A 182 -6.87 -20.93 9.45
C GLY A 182 -7.12 -20.36 8.05
N THR A 183 -6.79 -19.09 7.86
CA THR A 183 -7.03 -18.34 6.61
C THR A 183 -5.79 -17.55 6.22
N LEU A 184 -5.44 -17.56 4.93
CA LEU A 184 -4.47 -16.62 4.38
C LEU A 184 -5.18 -15.33 3.95
N VAL A 185 -4.72 -14.20 4.48
CA VAL A 185 -5.10 -12.87 4.01
C VAL A 185 -3.95 -12.31 3.18
N VAL A 186 -4.22 -12.02 1.92
CA VAL A 186 -3.25 -11.47 0.97
C VAL A 186 -3.55 -10.00 0.75
N ASP A 187 -2.60 -9.14 1.11
CA ASP A 187 -2.61 -7.72 0.77
C ASP A 187 -2.00 -7.53 -0.63
N GLU A 188 -2.87 -7.26 -1.61
CA GLU A 188 -2.54 -7.03 -3.02
C GLU A 188 -2.61 -5.54 -3.40
N ILE A 189 -2.53 -4.61 -2.43
CA ILE A 189 -2.64 -3.15 -2.67
C ILE A 189 -1.65 -2.65 -3.75
N TYR A 190 -0.49 -3.31 -3.88
CA TYR A 190 0.55 -2.98 -4.86
C TYR A 190 0.50 -3.84 -6.15
N GLN A 191 -0.51 -4.67 -6.37
CA GLN A 191 -0.58 -5.62 -7.50
C GLN A 191 -0.37 -4.98 -8.88
N GLY A 192 -0.80 -3.74 -9.09
CA GLY A 192 -0.56 -3.01 -10.33
C GLY A 192 0.82 -2.34 -10.45
N LEU A 193 1.64 -2.40 -9.40
CA LEU A 193 2.99 -1.82 -9.33
C LEU A 193 4.04 -2.94 -9.24
N CYS A 194 3.92 -3.91 -10.14
CA CYS A 194 4.86 -5.01 -10.33
C CYS A 194 5.85 -4.71 -11.47
N TYR A 195 7.08 -5.19 -11.31
CA TYR A 195 8.16 -5.07 -12.28
C TYR A 195 8.79 -6.43 -12.57
N GLY A 196 9.41 -6.57 -13.76
CA GLY A 196 10.06 -7.81 -14.21
C GLY A 196 9.12 -8.96 -14.61
N ALA A 197 7.88 -8.98 -14.12
CA ALA A 197 6.85 -9.92 -14.57
C ALA A 197 5.46 -9.25 -14.50
N PRO A 198 4.45 -9.81 -15.21
CA PRO A 198 3.08 -9.34 -15.13
C PRO A 198 2.53 -9.34 -13.69
N ALA A 199 1.53 -8.50 -13.44
CA ALA A 199 0.74 -8.56 -12.22
C ALA A 199 0.05 -9.93 -12.10
N ASP A 200 -0.07 -10.44 -10.89
CA ASP A 200 -0.74 -11.70 -10.58
C ASP A 200 -1.63 -11.53 -9.34
N THR A 201 -2.58 -12.44 -9.15
CA THR A 201 -3.44 -12.50 -7.97
C THR A 201 -3.53 -13.93 -7.49
N VAL A 202 -3.59 -14.13 -6.17
CA VAL A 202 -3.87 -15.46 -5.61
C VAL A 202 -5.18 -16.06 -6.16
N LEU A 203 -6.17 -15.20 -6.46
CA LEU A 203 -7.50 -15.59 -6.92
C LEU A 203 -7.55 -16.23 -8.31
N ARG A 204 -6.46 -16.12 -9.08
CA ARG A 204 -6.32 -16.83 -10.36
C ARG A 204 -6.02 -18.31 -10.14
N HIS A 205 -5.43 -18.66 -9.00
CA HIS A 205 -4.86 -19.98 -8.73
C HIS A 205 -5.62 -20.75 -7.63
N GLY A 206 -6.53 -20.09 -6.92
CA GLY A 206 -7.39 -20.69 -5.89
C GLY A 206 -8.35 -19.65 -5.28
N ASP A 207 -9.41 -20.10 -4.63
CA ASP A 207 -10.42 -19.26 -3.98
C ASP A 207 -10.38 -19.33 -2.45
N GLU A 208 -9.34 -19.98 -1.89
CA GLU A 208 -9.21 -20.24 -0.45
C GLU A 208 -8.67 -19.03 0.34
N ALA A 209 -8.14 -18.01 -0.34
CA ALA A 209 -7.58 -16.81 0.27
C ALA A 209 -8.58 -15.66 0.32
N VAL A 210 -8.41 -14.77 1.30
CA VAL A 210 -9.02 -13.44 1.29
C VAL A 210 -8.03 -12.45 0.68
N VAL A 211 -8.48 -11.66 -0.29
CA VAL A 211 -7.67 -10.60 -0.89
C VAL A 211 -8.13 -9.24 -0.39
N ILE A 212 -7.17 -8.37 -0.09
CA ILE A 212 -7.39 -6.94 0.19
C ILE A 212 -6.66 -6.13 -0.87
N ASN A 213 -7.34 -5.13 -1.43
CA ASN A 213 -6.74 -4.25 -2.44
C ASN A 213 -7.35 -2.84 -2.37
N SER A 214 -6.82 -1.88 -3.12
CA SER A 214 -7.21 -0.48 -3.03
C SER A 214 -6.99 0.34 -4.30
N PHE A 215 -7.81 1.39 -4.45
CA PHE A 215 -7.61 2.42 -5.46
C PHE A 215 -6.42 3.36 -5.16
N SER A 216 -5.79 3.23 -3.99
CA SER A 216 -4.79 4.19 -3.51
C SER A 216 -3.51 4.20 -4.36
N LYS A 217 -2.93 3.04 -4.65
CA LYS A 217 -1.56 2.96 -5.16
C LYS A 217 -1.51 2.88 -6.68
N TYR A 218 -2.12 1.88 -7.30
CA TYR A 218 -2.13 1.76 -8.76
C TYR A 218 -2.92 2.90 -9.42
N PHE A 219 -4.17 3.09 -9.02
CA PHE A 219 -5.07 4.12 -9.58
C PHE A 219 -4.82 5.54 -9.05
N GLY A 220 -3.91 5.72 -8.08
CA GLY A 220 -3.50 7.04 -7.60
C GLY A 220 -4.56 7.80 -6.81
N MET A 221 -5.48 7.09 -6.13
CA MET A 221 -6.62 7.62 -5.41
C MET A 221 -6.47 7.58 -3.87
N THR A 222 -5.28 7.89 -3.33
CA THR A 222 -4.99 7.76 -1.88
C THR A 222 -5.99 8.51 -0.99
N GLY A 223 -6.27 9.78 -1.30
CA GLY A 223 -7.17 10.65 -0.53
C GLY A 223 -8.67 10.34 -0.68
N TRP A 224 -9.05 9.51 -1.65
CA TRP A 224 -10.45 9.13 -1.88
C TRP A 224 -10.95 8.09 -0.89
N ARG A 225 -10.03 7.45 -0.17
CA ARG A 225 -10.29 6.44 0.87
C ARG A 225 -11.19 5.33 0.37
N LEU A 226 -10.82 4.73 -0.75
CA LEU A 226 -11.57 3.62 -1.35
C LEU A 226 -10.68 2.38 -1.57
N GLY A 227 -11.21 1.23 -1.22
CA GLY A 227 -10.62 -0.07 -1.48
C GLY A 227 -11.67 -1.15 -1.48
N TRP A 228 -11.22 -2.40 -1.50
CA TRP A 228 -12.13 -3.55 -1.46
C TRP A 228 -11.43 -4.75 -0.84
N LEU A 229 -12.24 -5.73 -0.47
CA LEU A 229 -11.80 -7.10 -0.24
C LEU A 229 -12.56 -8.04 -1.17
N VAL A 230 -11.93 -9.16 -1.51
CA VAL A 230 -12.59 -10.33 -2.08
C VAL A 230 -12.53 -11.43 -1.03
N ALA A 231 -13.68 -11.93 -0.62
CA ALA A 231 -13.78 -13.00 0.36
C ALA A 231 -14.59 -14.19 -0.20
N PRO A 232 -14.48 -15.38 0.41
CA PRO A 232 -15.41 -16.46 0.14
C PRO A 232 -16.86 -15.97 0.23
N GLN A 233 -17.68 -16.30 -0.77
CA GLN A 233 -19.04 -15.76 -0.88
C GLN A 233 -19.89 -16.01 0.38
N ALA A 234 -19.68 -17.13 1.06
CA ALA A 234 -20.36 -17.48 2.29
C ALA A 234 -20.08 -16.51 3.47
N TRP A 235 -18.97 -15.78 3.43
CA TRP A 235 -18.58 -14.84 4.49
C TRP A 235 -19.15 -13.44 4.28
N VAL A 236 -19.47 -13.10 3.02
CA VAL A 236 -19.93 -11.75 2.63
C VAL A 236 -21.13 -11.28 3.45
N PRO A 237 -22.16 -12.09 3.76
CA PRO A 237 -23.26 -11.63 4.62
C PRO A 237 -22.83 -11.21 6.02
N ALA A 238 -21.81 -11.85 6.61
CA ALA A 238 -21.29 -11.46 7.92
C ALA A 238 -20.46 -10.17 7.82
N ILE A 239 -19.61 -10.07 6.81
CA ILE A 239 -18.78 -8.89 6.53
C ILE A 239 -19.66 -7.66 6.23
N GLU A 240 -20.74 -7.83 5.46
CA GLU A 240 -21.68 -6.76 5.13
C GLU A 240 -22.40 -6.24 6.38
N ARG A 241 -22.81 -7.12 7.30
CA ARG A 241 -23.39 -6.70 8.59
C ARG A 241 -22.40 -5.89 9.42
N LEU A 242 -21.13 -6.29 9.46
CA LEU A 242 -20.08 -5.50 10.13
C LEU A 242 -19.92 -4.13 9.47
N ALA A 243 -19.83 -4.09 8.12
CA ALA A 243 -19.68 -2.86 7.37
C ALA A 243 -20.86 -1.89 7.59
N GLN A 244 -22.08 -2.41 7.63
CA GLN A 244 -23.28 -1.64 7.91
C GLN A 244 -23.23 -1.00 9.31
N ASN A 245 -22.71 -1.71 10.32
CA ASN A 245 -22.66 -1.21 11.70
C ASN A 245 -21.49 -0.25 11.94
N TRP A 246 -20.36 -0.41 11.25
CA TRP A 246 -19.17 0.43 11.49
C TRP A 246 -19.13 1.66 10.60
N PHE A 247 -19.58 1.53 9.35
CA PHE A 247 -19.39 2.57 8.34
C PHE A 247 -20.68 2.98 7.63
N LEU A 248 -21.75 2.20 7.74
CA LEU A 248 -22.96 2.24 6.89
C LEU A 248 -22.68 1.95 5.41
N ALA A 249 -21.80 2.71 4.78
CA ALA A 249 -21.35 2.53 3.40
C ALA A 249 -20.03 3.28 3.14
N PRO A 250 -19.20 2.84 2.17
CA PRO A 250 -18.10 3.65 1.67
C PRO A 250 -18.60 4.97 1.04
N ALA A 251 -17.74 5.99 0.97
CA ALA A 251 -18.13 7.31 0.47
C ALA A 251 -18.72 7.26 -0.96
N THR A 252 -20.01 7.63 -1.10
CA THR A 252 -20.79 7.50 -2.34
C THR A 252 -20.11 8.15 -3.55
N VAL A 253 -19.66 9.40 -3.40
CA VAL A 253 -19.02 10.14 -4.50
C VAL A 253 -17.71 9.48 -4.93
N ALA A 254 -16.94 8.94 -3.99
CA ALA A 254 -15.70 8.21 -4.30
C ALA A 254 -15.98 6.92 -5.07
N GLN A 255 -17.07 6.21 -4.74
CA GLN A 255 -17.48 5.01 -5.48
C GLN A 255 -17.85 5.34 -6.94
N HIS A 256 -18.59 6.44 -7.18
CA HIS A 256 -18.90 6.88 -8.54
C HIS A 256 -17.65 7.33 -9.31
N ALA A 257 -16.72 8.01 -8.65
CA ALA A 257 -15.45 8.40 -9.24
C ALA A 257 -14.61 7.18 -9.64
N ALA A 258 -14.57 6.16 -8.78
CA ALA A 258 -13.79 4.93 -8.98
C ALA A 258 -14.24 4.12 -10.19
N MET A 259 -15.50 4.23 -10.63
CA MET A 259 -15.95 3.60 -11.89
C MET A 259 -15.11 4.04 -13.09
N ALA A 260 -14.69 5.32 -13.12
CA ALA A 260 -13.86 5.83 -14.20
C ALA A 260 -12.41 5.34 -14.14
N ALA A 261 -11.96 4.78 -13.01
CA ALA A 261 -10.60 4.26 -12.87
C ALA A 261 -10.33 3.04 -13.77
N PHE A 262 -11.39 2.31 -14.14
CA PHE A 262 -11.32 1.16 -15.04
C PHE A 262 -11.50 1.51 -16.52
N GLY A 263 -11.71 2.79 -16.86
CA GLY A 263 -11.79 3.25 -18.25
C GLY A 263 -10.43 3.23 -18.94
N GLU A 264 -10.42 3.04 -20.26
CA GLU A 264 -9.21 2.94 -21.09
C GLU A 264 -8.23 4.10 -20.86
N GLU A 265 -8.72 5.34 -20.83
CA GLU A 265 -7.90 6.53 -20.56
C GLU A 265 -7.22 6.47 -19.17
N SER A 266 -7.97 6.13 -18.12
CA SER A 266 -7.45 6.01 -16.76
C SER A 266 -6.43 4.88 -16.63
N LEU A 267 -6.65 3.76 -17.32
CA LEU A 267 -5.73 2.63 -17.32
C LEU A 267 -4.44 2.96 -18.07
N ALA A 268 -4.52 3.66 -19.21
CA ALA A 268 -3.34 4.15 -19.93
C ALA A 268 -2.50 5.10 -19.07
N ILE A 269 -3.17 6.01 -18.34
CA ILE A 269 -2.56 6.91 -17.36
C ILE A 269 -1.87 6.14 -16.23
N ALA A 270 -2.55 5.14 -15.65
CA ALA A 270 -1.98 4.31 -14.57
C ALA A 270 -0.74 3.54 -15.05
N GLU A 271 -0.77 3.03 -16.28
CA GLU A 271 0.35 2.32 -16.89
C GLU A 271 1.54 3.24 -17.18
N GLN A 272 1.31 4.45 -17.70
CA GLN A 272 2.37 5.46 -17.86
C GLN A 272 3.05 5.77 -16.52
N ARG A 273 2.26 5.91 -15.45
CA ARG A 273 2.80 6.11 -14.10
C ARG A 273 3.60 4.89 -13.62
N ARG A 274 3.11 3.67 -13.84
CA ARG A 274 3.84 2.44 -13.50
C ARG A 274 5.22 2.41 -14.17
N GLN A 275 5.30 2.74 -15.46
CA GLN A 275 6.56 2.81 -16.22
C GLN A 275 7.51 3.90 -15.71
N LEU A 276 6.98 5.05 -15.29
CA LEU A 276 7.79 6.09 -14.66
C LEU A 276 8.40 5.60 -13.33
N LEU A 277 7.61 4.91 -12.52
CA LEU A 277 8.08 4.34 -11.25
C LEU A 277 9.13 3.25 -11.46
N ASP A 278 8.99 2.42 -12.50
CA ASP A 278 10.01 1.41 -12.84
C ASP A 278 11.35 2.04 -13.25
N ARG A 279 11.30 3.13 -14.04
CA ARG A 279 12.50 3.90 -14.39
C ARG A 279 13.20 4.45 -13.15
N ARG A 280 12.44 5.01 -12.20
CA ARG A 280 12.99 5.50 -10.91
C ARG A 280 13.58 4.35 -10.09
N ARG A 281 12.88 3.23 -10.01
CA ARG A 281 13.35 2.02 -9.32
C ARG A 281 14.69 1.56 -9.91
N THR A 282 14.79 1.46 -11.23
CA THR A 282 16.01 1.05 -11.94
C THR A 282 17.19 1.98 -11.64
N LEU A 283 16.98 3.30 -11.72
CA LEU A 283 18.01 4.28 -11.37
C LEU A 283 18.48 4.15 -9.92
N LEU A 284 17.55 3.91 -8.98
CA LEU A 284 17.91 3.69 -7.58
C LEU A 284 18.69 2.40 -7.38
N MET A 285 18.29 1.30 -8.03
CA MET A 285 19.03 0.03 -7.96
C MET A 285 20.46 0.16 -8.47
N GLU A 286 20.70 0.97 -9.49
CA GLU A 286 22.04 1.25 -10.04
C GLU A 286 22.87 2.17 -9.12
N ALA A 287 22.25 3.20 -8.55
CA ALA A 287 22.96 4.24 -7.80
C ALA A 287 23.26 3.86 -6.34
N LEU A 288 22.34 3.17 -5.66
CA LEU A 288 22.42 2.88 -4.23
C LEU A 288 23.67 2.05 -3.82
N PRO A 289 24.12 1.02 -4.58
CA PRO A 289 25.35 0.30 -4.26
C PRO A 289 26.59 1.21 -4.24
N GLY A 290 26.69 2.16 -5.17
CA GLY A 290 27.79 3.14 -5.22
C GLY A 290 27.80 4.11 -4.02
N MET A 291 26.68 4.19 -3.28
CA MET A 291 26.55 4.99 -2.05
C MET A 291 26.76 4.16 -0.77
N GLY A 292 27.19 2.90 -0.89
CA GLY A 292 27.35 1.99 0.26
C GLY A 292 26.02 1.47 0.81
N LEU A 293 24.94 1.54 0.05
CA LEU A 293 23.60 1.07 0.41
C LEU A 293 23.13 -0.03 -0.56
N PRO A 294 23.81 -1.19 -0.62
CA PRO A 294 23.45 -2.21 -1.60
C PRO A 294 22.03 -2.74 -1.35
N VAL A 295 21.26 -2.85 -2.44
CA VAL A 295 19.90 -3.39 -2.45
C VAL A 295 19.96 -4.89 -2.11
N VAL A 296 19.05 -5.36 -1.26
CA VAL A 296 18.94 -6.76 -0.84
C VAL A 296 17.54 -7.29 -1.17
N GLY A 297 17.43 -8.47 -1.79
CA GLY A 297 16.15 -9.04 -2.25
C GLY A 297 15.80 -8.75 -3.71
N GLY A 298 14.57 -9.05 -4.11
CA GLY A 298 14.14 -9.13 -5.51
C GLY A 298 13.79 -7.80 -6.19
N ALA A 299 13.53 -6.74 -5.42
CA ALA A 299 13.15 -5.41 -5.95
C ALA A 299 11.98 -5.45 -6.96
N GLU A 300 11.05 -6.39 -6.82
CA GLU A 300 10.03 -6.69 -7.84
C GLU A 300 8.81 -5.75 -7.80
N GLY A 301 8.76 -4.87 -6.80
CA GLY A 301 7.68 -3.94 -6.54
C GLY A 301 8.18 -2.52 -6.28
N ALA A 302 7.32 -1.68 -5.70
CA ALA A 302 7.58 -0.25 -5.55
C ALA A 302 8.67 0.13 -4.52
N PHE A 303 9.10 -0.83 -3.69
CA PHE A 303 10.07 -0.62 -2.61
C PHE A 303 11.37 -1.38 -2.84
N LEU A 304 12.46 -0.83 -2.30
CA LEU A 304 13.80 -1.40 -2.36
C LEU A 304 14.35 -1.59 -0.94
N PRO A 305 14.61 -2.82 -0.49
CA PRO A 305 15.34 -3.05 0.74
C PRO A 305 16.81 -2.76 0.50
N VAL A 306 17.47 -2.01 1.38
CA VAL A 306 18.91 -1.75 1.32
C VAL A 306 19.57 -2.15 2.63
N SER A 307 20.80 -2.66 2.56
CA SER A 307 21.62 -2.95 3.74
C SER A 307 22.63 -1.83 4.04
N GLY A 308 23.14 -1.76 5.28
CA GLY A 308 24.35 -0.99 5.58
C GLY A 308 24.20 0.37 6.29
N CYS A 309 22.99 0.82 6.66
CA CYS A 309 22.87 2.07 7.45
C CYS A 309 23.05 1.80 8.96
N GLU A 310 24.12 2.31 9.55
CA GLU A 310 24.33 2.34 11.02
C GLU A 310 23.47 3.44 11.71
N CYS A 311 22.67 4.16 10.92
CA CYS A 311 21.98 5.40 11.26
C CYS A 311 20.62 5.22 11.97
N ALA A 312 20.07 4.00 11.96
CA ALA A 312 18.63 3.79 12.01
C ALA A 312 17.96 3.90 13.39
N HIS A 313 18.68 4.33 14.43
CA HIS A 313 18.06 4.42 15.77
C HIS A 313 17.55 5.80 16.19
N ARG A 314 17.86 6.91 15.49
CA ARG A 314 17.44 8.23 16.01
C ARG A 314 17.30 9.41 15.05
N ARG A 315 17.57 9.29 13.74
CA ARG A 315 17.48 10.44 12.83
C ARG A 315 16.93 10.03 11.47
N GLN A 316 15.91 10.75 11.00
CA GLN A 316 15.56 10.80 9.57
C GLN A 316 16.86 11.08 8.79
N LEU A 317 17.12 10.33 7.71
CA LEU A 317 18.19 10.66 6.77
C LEU A 317 17.91 12.05 6.18
N ARG A 318 18.54 13.09 6.75
CA ARG A 318 18.69 14.39 6.10
C ARG A 318 19.97 14.34 5.29
N VAL A 319 19.83 14.21 3.97
CA VAL A 319 20.94 14.49 3.05
C VAL A 319 21.21 16.00 3.12
N LEU A 320 22.34 16.39 3.71
CA LEU A 320 22.79 17.78 3.75
C LEU A 320 23.36 18.16 2.36
N PRO A 321 23.14 19.40 1.88
CA PRO A 321 23.64 19.82 0.58
C PRO A 321 25.17 19.90 0.57
N GLY A 322 25.80 19.12 -0.31
CA GLY A 322 27.14 19.40 -0.84
C GLY A 322 27.06 20.41 -1.99
N PRO A 323 28.14 21.15 -2.29
CA PRO A 323 28.13 22.11 -3.37
C PRO A 323 28.10 21.39 -4.72
N ALA A 324 27.24 21.88 -5.61
CA ALA A 324 27.06 21.52 -7.02
C ALA A 324 26.32 20.19 -7.34
N GLY A 325 25.05 20.33 -7.74
CA GLY A 325 24.50 19.57 -8.89
C GLY A 325 23.79 18.24 -8.67
N THR A 326 23.52 17.78 -7.45
CA THR A 326 22.96 16.43 -7.23
C THR A 326 21.44 16.40 -7.02
N HIS A 327 20.78 15.53 -7.80
CA HIS A 327 19.34 15.25 -7.77
C HIS A 327 18.89 14.73 -6.40
N ARG A 328 17.72 15.20 -5.93
CA ARG A 328 17.16 14.87 -4.61
C ARG A 328 16.20 13.66 -4.69
N GLY A 329 16.47 12.63 -3.88
CA GLY A 329 15.53 11.56 -3.53
C GLY A 329 15.39 11.46 -2.01
N GLY A 330 14.18 11.23 -1.49
CA GLY A 330 13.92 11.05 -0.07
C GLY A 330 13.96 9.57 0.33
N ALA A 331 14.57 9.25 1.47
CA ALA A 331 14.54 7.92 2.09
C ALA A 331 13.85 8.04 3.46
N HIS A 332 12.83 7.22 3.70
CA HIS A 332 12.17 7.14 5.01
C HIS A 332 12.75 5.96 5.81
N ALA A 333 13.41 6.26 6.93
CA ALA A 333 13.59 5.26 7.98
C ALA A 333 12.21 5.02 8.62
N GLY A 334 11.58 3.87 8.35
CA GLY A 334 10.28 3.55 8.91
C GLY A 334 10.34 3.50 10.43
N ALA A 335 9.84 4.53 11.11
CA ALA A 335 9.83 4.63 12.58
C ALA A 335 8.97 3.56 13.29
N GLY A 336 8.31 2.66 12.54
CA GLY A 336 7.42 1.61 13.06
C GLY A 336 8.01 0.20 13.13
N PHE A 337 9.18 -0.04 12.54
CA PHE A 337 9.84 -1.35 12.49
C PHE A 337 10.80 -1.50 13.68
N ARG A 338 10.34 -2.08 14.79
CA ARG A 338 11.24 -2.43 15.91
C ARG A 338 11.97 -3.73 15.56
N ARG A 339 13.30 -3.68 15.48
CA ARG A 339 14.16 -4.87 15.39
C ARG A 339 15.23 -4.85 16.49
N PRO A 340 15.76 -6.02 16.90
CA PRO A 340 16.99 -6.10 17.67
C PRO A 340 18.18 -5.51 16.87
N PRO A 341 19.24 -5.02 17.55
CA PRO A 341 20.34 -4.24 16.96
C PRO A 341 21.19 -4.95 15.89
N SER A 342 20.90 -6.20 15.56
CA SER A 342 21.69 -7.04 14.64
C SER A 342 21.27 -6.97 13.17
N SER A 343 20.15 -6.36 12.79
CA SER A 343 19.73 -6.29 11.37
C SER A 343 19.64 -4.85 10.83
N ARG A 344 20.34 -4.59 9.73
CA ARG A 344 20.69 -3.27 9.19
C ARG A 344 19.96 -2.98 7.87
N THR A 345 18.63 -3.13 7.81
CA THR A 345 17.86 -2.98 6.56
C THR A 345 16.98 -1.72 6.57
N LEU A 346 17.15 -0.85 5.58
CA LEU A 346 16.27 0.30 5.30
C LEU A 346 15.42 0.00 4.06
N PHE A 347 14.34 0.76 3.88
CA PHE A 347 13.44 0.60 2.73
C PHE A 347 13.26 1.93 2.01
N CYS A 348 13.60 1.97 0.72
CA CYS A 348 13.43 3.14 -0.13
C CYS A 348 12.16 2.97 -0.97
N ASP A 349 11.35 4.03 -1.04
CA ASP A 349 10.09 4.06 -1.80
C ASP A 349 10.26 4.84 -3.11
N SER A 350 9.91 4.22 -4.24
CA SER A 350 9.91 4.91 -5.54
C SER A 350 8.65 5.76 -5.79
N SER A 351 7.60 5.57 -4.97
CA SER A 351 6.22 5.95 -5.24
C SER A 351 5.76 7.31 -4.68
N ASN A 352 6.59 8.00 -3.89
CA ASN A 352 6.18 9.25 -3.24
C ASN A 352 6.50 10.53 -4.03
N SER A 353 5.48 11.38 -4.16
CA SER A 353 5.56 12.85 -4.15
C SER A 353 5.70 13.30 -2.68
N CYS A 354 6.62 14.23 -2.39
CA CYS A 354 6.82 14.75 -1.02
C CYS A 354 5.63 15.63 -0.61
N GLU A 355 4.79 15.18 0.33
CA GLU A 355 3.93 16.09 1.10
C GLU A 355 4.70 16.55 2.35
N GLU A 356 4.73 17.86 2.58
CA GLU A 356 5.40 18.50 3.71
C GLU A 356 4.79 18.06 5.04
N SER A 357 5.62 17.57 5.96
CA SER A 357 5.34 17.66 7.39
C SER A 357 6.14 18.83 7.94
N SER A 358 5.47 19.95 8.21
CA SER A 358 6.05 21.03 8.99
C SER A 358 6.47 20.50 10.37
N PRO A 359 7.67 20.82 10.88
CA PRO A 359 8.05 20.41 12.23
C PRO A 359 7.14 21.11 13.23
N GLY A 360 6.30 20.33 13.92
CA GLY A 360 5.54 20.82 15.07
C GLY A 360 6.51 21.33 16.12
N THR A 361 6.47 22.62 16.40
CA THR A 361 7.02 23.19 17.62
C THR A 361 6.27 22.61 18.80
N GLU A 362 6.95 21.80 19.63
CA GLU A 362 6.47 21.40 20.95
C GLU A 362 6.28 22.66 21.81
N ALA A 363 5.02 23.00 22.10
CA ALA A 363 4.69 23.86 23.23
C ALA A 363 4.39 22.94 24.42
N PRO A 364 5.01 23.13 25.60
CA PRO A 364 4.74 22.29 26.76
C PRO A 364 3.34 22.55 27.30
N TRP A 365 2.54 21.50 27.39
CA TRP A 365 1.22 21.49 28.01
C TRP A 365 1.39 21.70 29.53
N LYS A 366 0.88 22.82 30.06
CA LYS A 366 0.71 23.02 31.51
C LYS A 366 -0.68 22.54 31.92
N PRO A 367 -0.82 21.74 32.97
CA PRO A 367 -2.12 21.30 33.46
C PRO A 367 -2.81 22.44 34.23
N SER A 368 -4.12 22.55 34.04
CA SER A 368 -5.06 23.21 34.94
C SER A 368 -6.10 22.19 35.39
#